data_AF-A0A929A244-F1
#
_entry.id   AF-A0A929A244-F1
#
_cell.length_a   1.000
_cell.length_b   1.000
_cell.length_c   1.000
_cell.angle_alpha   90.00
_cell.angle_beta   90.00
_cell.angle_gamma   90.00
#
_symmetry.space_group_name_H-M   'P 1'
#
loop_
_entity.id
_entity.type
_entity.pdbx_description
1 polymer ?
#
loop_
_entity_poly.entity_id
_entity_poly.type
_entity_poly.pdbx_seq_one_letter_code
_entity_poly.pdbx_strand_id
1 'polypeptide(L)'
;MRRKVFGWRSLFLSVGVLIGAIAPSGLTTSASALETKQNAGVRVEVERDQLRLTANGETMTLTPDTFQANVFDAVNCAELRLEPEQRLEGRMFFETVAIDPATGNIAVGVLLAECVETQVSAVFTLVPQPGSYALYQVSVPGDRALPDAFSTFPLDTIINLGYFANQLLVQHGDASGTTSMLIFSTDEHPAGRYRGCIVTNVGESAGLCPPDDAMVFPPDRGQ
;
A
#
# COMPACT_ATOMS: atom_id res chain seq x y z
N MET A 1 -44.40 -47.13 47.05
CA MET A 1 -44.48 -47.02 48.53
C MET A 1 -43.11 -46.70 49.11
N ARG A 2 -42.97 -45.54 49.78
CA ARG A 2 -42.09 -45.17 50.90
C ARG A 2 -41.60 -43.73 50.77
N ARG A 3 -42.24 -42.86 51.57
CA ARG A 3 -41.81 -41.50 51.94
C ARG A 3 -40.66 -41.59 52.97
N LYS A 4 -39.70 -40.65 52.91
CA LYS A 4 -39.05 -39.91 54.04
C LYS A 4 -38.46 -38.63 53.39
N VAL A 5 -38.85 -37.38 53.67
CA VAL A 5 -39.07 -36.58 54.89
C VAL A 5 -37.76 -36.06 55.50
N PHE A 6 -37.68 -34.72 55.54
CA PHE A 6 -36.95 -33.81 56.45
C PHE A 6 -35.50 -33.37 56.17
N GLY A 7 -35.30 -32.04 56.28
CA GLY A 7 -33.98 -31.40 56.34
C GLY A 7 -34.00 -29.89 56.13
N TRP A 8 -34.67 -29.15 57.02
CA TRP A 8 -34.77 -27.69 57.05
C TRP A 8 -33.49 -27.08 57.65
N ARG A 9 -32.83 -26.13 56.98
CA ARG A 9 -31.95 -25.12 57.62
C ARG A 9 -31.86 -23.84 56.78
N SER A 10 -32.44 -22.78 57.32
CA SER A 10 -32.22 -21.39 56.92
C SER A 10 -30.92 -20.86 57.52
N LEU A 11 -30.14 -20.07 56.78
CA LEU A 11 -29.19 -19.11 57.37
C LEU A 11 -28.87 -17.96 56.39
N PHE A 12 -29.45 -16.80 56.73
CA PHE A 12 -28.91 -15.43 56.76
C PHE A 12 -27.85 -14.93 55.76
N LEU A 13 -28.25 -13.81 55.11
CA LEU A 13 -27.54 -12.54 54.92
C LEU A 13 -26.10 -12.53 54.36
N SER A 14 -25.94 -11.95 53.17
CA SER A 14 -25.11 -10.74 52.98
C SER A 14 -25.55 -10.01 51.71
N VAL A 15 -26.00 -8.76 51.86
CA VAL A 15 -26.18 -7.81 50.75
C VAL A 15 -24.81 -7.20 50.46
N GLY A 16 -24.20 -7.59 49.34
CA GLY A 16 -23.02 -6.92 48.79
C GLY A 16 -23.45 -5.94 47.72
N VAL A 17 -23.54 -4.66 48.07
CA VAL A 17 -23.64 -3.57 47.08
C VAL A 17 -22.28 -3.44 46.42
N LEU A 18 -22.17 -3.89 45.17
CA LEU A 18 -21.03 -3.58 44.32
C LEU A 18 -21.35 -2.30 43.55
N ILE A 19 -20.69 -1.22 43.97
CA ILE A 19 -20.64 0.06 43.29
C ILE A 19 -19.96 -0.18 41.93
N GLY A 20 -20.76 -0.19 40.86
CA GLY A 20 -20.25 -0.19 39.50
C GLY A 20 -19.53 1.12 39.22
N ALA A 21 -18.20 1.08 39.18
CA ALA A 21 -17.41 2.16 38.62
C ALA A 21 -17.67 2.20 37.11
N ILE A 22 -18.42 3.21 36.66
CA ILE A 22 -18.57 3.54 35.25
C ILE A 22 -17.24 4.18 34.85
N ALA A 23 -16.34 3.40 34.25
CA ALA A 23 -15.18 3.95 33.58
C ALA A 23 -15.68 4.76 32.36
N PRO A 24 -15.31 6.03 32.20
CA PRO A 24 -15.59 6.75 30.97
C PRO A 24 -14.80 6.07 29.84
N SER A 25 -15.51 5.46 28.91
CA SER A 25 -14.97 5.03 27.63
C SER A 25 -14.50 6.29 26.90
N GLY A 26 -13.23 6.62 27.07
CA GLY A 26 -12.57 7.63 26.27
C GLY A 26 -12.63 7.20 24.81
N LEU A 27 -13.37 7.97 24.01
CA LEU A 27 -13.26 7.97 22.56
C LEU A 27 -11.80 8.30 22.22
N THR A 28 -10.99 7.28 21.96
CA THR A 28 -9.73 7.47 21.26
C THR A 28 -10.08 7.82 19.82
N THR A 29 -10.15 9.11 19.52
CA THR A 29 -10.03 9.60 18.14
C THR A 29 -8.72 9.05 17.59
N SER A 30 -8.81 8.09 16.67
CA SER A 30 -7.68 7.57 15.92
C SER A 30 -7.05 8.73 15.16
N ALA A 31 -5.97 9.29 15.69
CA ALA A 31 -5.13 10.18 14.92
C ALA A 31 -4.47 9.33 13.84
N SER A 32 -4.75 9.62 12.57
CA SER A 32 -4.02 9.05 11.44
C SER A 32 -2.52 9.26 11.68
N ALA A 33 -1.71 8.21 11.54
CA ALA A 33 -0.28 8.32 11.73
C ALA A 33 0.30 9.11 10.55
N LEU A 34 0.90 10.27 10.85
CA LEU A 34 1.62 11.07 9.86
C LEU A 34 3.02 10.48 9.69
N GLU A 35 3.33 9.94 8.52
CA GLU A 35 4.72 9.60 8.19
C GLU A 35 5.44 10.83 7.64
N THR A 36 6.64 11.12 8.16
CA THR A 36 7.50 12.20 7.66
C THR A 36 8.86 11.64 7.27
N LYS A 37 9.27 11.84 6.02
CA LYS A 37 10.63 11.56 5.52
C LYS A 37 11.32 12.85 5.10
N GLN A 38 12.64 12.90 5.26
CA GLN A 38 13.43 14.06 4.89
C GLN A 38 14.75 13.64 4.24
N ASN A 39 15.13 14.32 3.16
CA ASN A 39 16.41 14.15 2.51
C ASN A 39 16.83 15.43 1.78
N ALA A 40 18.08 15.88 2.00
CA ALA A 40 18.74 16.95 1.23
C ALA A 40 17.83 18.15 0.82
N GLY A 41 17.04 18.70 1.76
CA GLY A 41 16.19 19.87 1.51
C GLY A 41 14.76 19.58 1.02
N VAL A 42 14.41 18.30 0.83
CA VAL A 42 13.05 17.82 0.58
C VAL A 42 12.48 17.19 1.85
N ARG A 43 11.26 17.59 2.24
CA ARG A 43 10.45 16.99 3.29
C ARG A 43 9.16 16.47 2.68
N VAL A 44 8.84 15.22 2.98
CA VAL A 44 7.63 14.53 2.51
C VAL A 44 6.81 14.16 3.72
N GLU A 45 5.56 14.60 3.74
CA GLU A 45 4.55 14.30 4.75
C GLU A 45 3.40 13.56 4.07
N VAL A 46 3.04 12.38 4.58
CA VAL A 46 2.00 11.55 3.98
C VAL A 46 0.87 11.34 4.96
N GLU A 47 -0.30 11.73 4.53
CA GLU A 47 -1.59 11.39 5.13
C GLU A 47 -2.39 10.60 4.10
N ARG A 48 -3.48 9.95 4.53
CA ARG A 48 -4.26 9.07 3.63
C ARG A 48 -4.85 9.82 2.44
N ASP A 49 -5.24 11.06 2.62
CA ASP A 49 -5.93 11.91 1.64
C ASP A 49 -5.04 12.97 1.00
N GLN A 50 -3.81 13.14 1.48
CA GLN A 50 -2.88 14.14 0.95
C GLN A 50 -1.42 13.75 1.12
N LEU A 51 -0.62 14.11 0.11
CA LEU A 51 0.84 14.05 0.13
C LEU A 51 1.37 15.48 0.06
N ARG A 52 2.08 15.92 1.10
CA ARG A 52 2.67 17.26 1.16
C ARG A 52 4.16 17.17 0.94
N LEU A 53 4.64 17.87 -0.07
CA LEU A 53 6.04 17.95 -0.47
C LEU A 53 6.53 19.35 -0.17
N THR A 54 7.57 19.50 0.64
CA THR A 54 8.23 20.78 0.88
C THR A 54 9.66 20.73 0.39
N ALA A 55 9.99 21.56 -0.59
CA ALA A 55 11.31 21.66 -1.18
C ALA A 55 11.65 23.15 -1.42
N ASN A 56 12.87 23.58 -1.06
CA ASN A 56 13.33 24.96 -1.26
C ASN A 56 12.42 26.05 -0.67
N GLY A 57 11.68 25.74 0.39
CA GLY A 57 10.74 26.68 1.03
C GLY A 57 9.37 26.76 0.36
N GLU A 58 9.14 26.03 -0.72
CA GLU A 58 7.84 25.89 -1.37
C GLU A 58 7.17 24.58 -0.94
N THR A 59 5.85 24.62 -0.72
CA THR A 59 5.06 23.45 -0.39
C THR A 59 4.07 23.15 -1.51
N MET A 60 4.14 21.93 -2.05
CA MET A 60 3.16 21.36 -2.96
C MET A 60 2.31 20.34 -2.19
N THR A 61 1.03 20.24 -2.54
CA THR A 61 0.12 19.24 -2.01
C THR A 61 -0.48 18.47 -3.17
N LEU A 62 -0.40 17.14 -3.11
CA LEU A 62 -0.94 16.22 -4.10
C LEU A 62 -2.04 15.40 -3.44
N THR A 63 -3.11 15.14 -4.17
CA THR A 63 -4.24 14.31 -3.75
C THR A 63 -4.18 12.95 -4.47
N PRO A 64 -4.71 11.86 -3.88
CA PRO A 64 -4.62 10.52 -4.44
C PRO A 64 -5.20 10.40 -5.86
N ASP A 65 -6.25 11.15 -6.19
CA ASP A 65 -6.93 11.16 -7.49
C ASP A 65 -6.03 11.65 -8.65
N THR A 66 -4.95 12.37 -8.35
CA THR A 66 -3.93 12.76 -9.34
C THR A 66 -3.08 11.57 -9.81
N PHE A 67 -3.11 10.45 -9.09
CA PHE A 67 -2.37 9.23 -9.39
C PHE A 67 -3.29 8.26 -10.12
N GLN A 68 -3.04 8.06 -11.41
CA GLN A 68 -3.86 7.20 -12.26
C GLN A 68 -3.01 6.10 -12.87
N ALA A 69 -3.58 4.91 -12.97
CA ALA A 69 -2.92 3.78 -13.59
C ALA A 69 -3.84 3.02 -14.53
N ASN A 70 -3.27 2.51 -15.62
CA ASN A 70 -3.91 1.48 -16.41
C ASN A 70 -3.51 0.11 -15.86
N VAL A 71 -4.45 -0.58 -15.22
CA VAL A 71 -4.19 -1.82 -14.49
C VAL A 71 -4.74 -3.02 -15.26
N PHE A 72 -3.88 -3.99 -15.53
CA PHE A 72 -4.20 -5.21 -16.27
C PHE A 72 -4.46 -6.37 -15.32
N ASP A 73 -5.44 -7.20 -15.67
CA ASP A 73 -5.78 -8.43 -14.93
C ASP A 73 -6.02 -8.16 -13.43
N ALA A 74 -6.78 -7.10 -13.14
CA ALA A 74 -7.17 -6.71 -11.79
C ALA A 74 -8.67 -6.95 -11.56
N VAL A 75 -9.05 -7.14 -10.29
CA VAL A 75 -10.45 -7.34 -9.91
C VAL A 75 -11.19 -5.99 -10.02
N ASN A 76 -12.33 -5.99 -10.72
CA ASN A 76 -13.27 -4.88 -10.68
C ASN A 76 -14.15 -5.03 -9.43
N CYS A 77 -14.01 -4.12 -8.46
CA CYS A 77 -14.72 -4.23 -7.18
C CYS A 77 -16.24 -4.07 -7.26
N ALA A 78 -16.78 -3.48 -8.34
CA ALA A 78 -18.23 -3.37 -8.54
C ALA A 78 -18.84 -4.68 -9.05
N GLU A 79 -18.12 -5.37 -9.94
CA GLU A 79 -18.60 -6.59 -10.59
C GLU A 79 -18.03 -7.88 -9.99
N LEU A 80 -17.02 -7.75 -9.11
CA LEU A 80 -16.28 -8.84 -8.46
C LEU A 80 -15.73 -9.87 -9.45
N ARG A 81 -15.25 -9.38 -10.60
CA ARG A 81 -14.64 -10.20 -11.66
C ARG A 81 -13.31 -9.61 -12.11
N LEU A 82 -12.45 -10.46 -12.65
CA LEU A 82 -11.20 -10.03 -13.27
C LEU A 82 -11.53 -9.28 -14.57
N GLU A 83 -11.05 -8.04 -14.67
CA GLU A 83 -11.12 -7.27 -15.91
C GLU A 83 -9.76 -7.31 -16.61
N PRO A 84 -9.71 -7.53 -17.93
CA PRO A 84 -8.46 -7.52 -18.68
C PRO A 84 -7.71 -6.18 -18.57
N GLU A 85 -8.44 -5.07 -18.48
CA GLU A 85 -7.86 -3.73 -18.43
C GLU A 85 -8.85 -2.80 -17.73
N GLN A 86 -8.36 -2.00 -16.81
CA GLN A 86 -9.14 -0.98 -16.13
C GLN A 86 -8.28 0.23 -15.80
N ARG A 87 -8.79 1.42 -16.12
CA ARG A 87 -8.19 2.68 -15.67
C ARG A 87 -8.72 2.99 -14.28
N LEU A 88 -7.80 3.06 -13.31
CA LEU A 88 -8.11 3.34 -11.92
C LEU A 88 -7.43 4.63 -11.46
N GLU A 89 -8.08 5.33 -10.54
CA GLU A 89 -7.58 6.55 -9.90
C GLU A 89 -7.29 6.27 -8.42
N GLY A 90 -6.31 6.96 -7.85
CA GLY A 90 -5.95 6.80 -6.46
C GLY A 90 -7.07 7.23 -5.52
N ARG A 91 -7.30 6.42 -4.49
CA ARG A 91 -8.29 6.64 -3.43
C ARG A 91 -7.64 7.13 -2.15
N MET A 92 -6.47 6.58 -1.82
CA MET A 92 -5.69 6.98 -0.66
C MET A 92 -4.21 6.62 -0.83
N PHE A 93 -3.36 7.34 -0.11
CA PHE A 93 -1.94 6.97 0.02
C PHE A 93 -1.75 5.88 1.06
N PHE A 94 -0.79 5.00 0.79
CA PHE A 94 -0.16 4.21 1.85
C PHE A 94 0.75 5.12 2.68
N GLU A 95 0.85 4.86 3.98
CA GLU A 95 1.65 5.70 4.89
C GLU A 95 3.16 5.62 4.56
N THR A 96 3.60 4.57 3.86
CA THR A 96 5.00 4.37 3.46
C THR A 96 5.42 5.23 2.26
N VAL A 97 6.55 5.94 2.41
CA VAL A 97 7.24 6.62 1.31
C VAL A 97 8.75 6.46 1.40
N ALA A 98 9.41 6.52 0.24
CA ALA A 98 10.86 6.47 0.14
C ALA A 98 11.40 7.67 -0.64
N ILE A 99 12.54 8.20 -0.21
CA ILE A 99 13.27 9.25 -0.92
C ILE A 99 14.64 8.72 -1.29
N ASP A 100 14.98 8.72 -2.57
CA ASP A 100 16.31 8.36 -3.04
C ASP A 100 17.31 9.47 -2.64
N PRO A 101 18.33 9.17 -1.81
CA PRO A 101 19.35 10.15 -1.45
C PRO A 101 20.22 10.65 -2.59
N ALA A 102 20.35 9.89 -3.67
CA ALA A 102 21.20 10.27 -4.78
C ALA A 102 20.49 11.26 -5.73
N THR A 103 19.21 11.02 -6.00
CA THR A 103 18.45 11.73 -7.04
C THR A 103 17.37 12.66 -6.49
N GLY A 104 16.92 12.45 -5.25
CA GLY A 104 15.76 13.14 -4.69
C GLY A 104 14.42 12.61 -5.21
N ASN A 105 14.41 11.52 -5.97
CA ASN A 105 13.20 10.84 -6.41
C ASN A 105 12.41 10.32 -5.20
N ILE A 106 11.09 10.43 -5.24
CA ILE A 106 10.21 10.01 -4.15
C ILE A 106 9.30 8.91 -4.65
N ALA A 107 9.37 7.72 -4.03
CA ALA A 107 8.42 6.64 -4.29
C ALA A 107 7.26 6.71 -3.31
N VAL A 108 6.04 6.61 -3.83
CA VAL A 108 4.79 6.65 -3.06
C VAL A 108 3.88 5.49 -3.45
N GLY A 109 3.30 4.85 -2.44
CA GLY A 109 2.31 3.79 -2.63
C GLY A 109 0.90 4.38 -2.65
N VAL A 110 0.06 3.94 -3.58
CA VAL A 110 -1.32 4.43 -3.74
C VAL A 110 -2.28 3.25 -3.83
N LEU A 111 -3.34 3.29 -3.03
CA LEU A 111 -4.48 2.39 -3.15
C LEU A 111 -5.40 2.89 -4.27
N LEU A 112 -5.62 2.07 -5.29
CA LEU A 112 -6.44 2.39 -6.46
C LEU A 112 -7.87 1.84 -6.30
N ALA A 113 -8.01 0.62 -5.77
CA ALA A 113 -9.30 0.03 -5.46
C ALA A 113 -9.21 -0.89 -4.24
N GLU A 114 -10.32 -1.05 -3.53
CA GLU A 114 -10.44 -1.94 -2.38
C GLU A 114 -11.72 -2.74 -2.55
N CYS A 115 -11.59 -4.05 -2.65
CA CYS A 115 -12.70 -4.99 -2.69
C CYS A 115 -12.73 -5.81 -1.39
N VAL A 116 -13.71 -6.70 -1.27
CA VAL A 116 -13.73 -7.67 -0.17
C VAL A 116 -12.50 -8.58 -0.30
N GLU A 117 -11.61 -8.56 0.71
CA GLU A 117 -10.42 -9.40 0.83
C GLU A 117 -9.29 -9.16 -0.20
N THR A 118 -9.42 -8.18 -1.10
CA THR A 118 -8.38 -7.86 -2.08
C THR A 118 -8.26 -6.36 -2.29
N GLN A 119 -7.03 -5.89 -2.45
CA GLN A 119 -6.72 -4.51 -2.81
C GLN A 119 -6.08 -4.47 -4.19
N VAL A 120 -6.24 -3.34 -4.86
CA VAL A 120 -5.51 -2.99 -6.07
C VAL A 120 -4.73 -1.73 -5.75
N SER A 121 -3.41 -1.83 -5.76
CA SER A 121 -2.49 -0.74 -5.51
C SER A 121 -1.44 -0.63 -6.60
N ALA A 122 -0.79 0.53 -6.62
CA ALA A 122 0.31 0.84 -7.51
C ALA A 122 1.36 1.72 -6.81
N VAL A 123 2.58 1.72 -7.35
CA VAL A 123 3.65 2.59 -6.90
C VAL A 123 3.92 3.64 -7.97
N PHE A 124 4.16 4.87 -7.53
CA PHE A 124 4.53 5.98 -8.38
C PHE A 124 5.82 6.61 -7.89
N THR A 125 6.62 7.12 -8.83
CA THR A 125 7.81 7.92 -8.54
C THR A 125 7.55 9.38 -8.92
N LEU A 126 7.78 10.27 -7.97
CA LEU A 126 7.82 11.71 -8.16
C LEU A 126 9.26 12.15 -8.37
N VAL A 127 9.52 12.78 -9.50
CA VAL A 127 10.85 13.21 -9.92
C VAL A 127 10.95 14.73 -9.80
N PRO A 128 11.94 15.26 -9.05
CA PRO A 128 12.12 16.70 -8.94
C PRO A 128 12.28 17.37 -10.32
N GLN A 129 11.54 18.45 -10.53
CA GLN A 129 11.65 19.34 -11.69
C GLN A 129 11.80 20.79 -11.19
N PRO A 130 12.30 21.73 -12.01
CA PRO A 130 12.33 23.14 -11.63
C PRO A 130 10.93 23.67 -11.29
N GLY A 131 10.66 23.86 -9.98
CA GLY A 131 9.39 24.37 -9.47
C GLY A 131 8.23 23.35 -9.42
N SER A 132 8.47 22.06 -9.68
CA SER A 132 7.42 21.04 -9.66
C SER A 132 7.97 19.62 -9.48
N TYR A 133 7.10 18.62 -9.56
CA TYR A 133 7.46 17.21 -9.64
C TYR A 133 6.79 16.56 -10.85
N ALA A 134 7.53 15.76 -11.60
CA ALA A 134 6.98 14.91 -12.65
C ALA A 134 6.57 13.56 -12.04
N LEU A 135 5.39 13.08 -12.41
CA LEU A 135 4.81 11.83 -11.91
C LEU A 135 5.05 10.70 -12.93
N TYR A 136 5.61 9.59 -12.47
CA TYR A 136 5.80 8.38 -13.27
C TYR A 136 5.26 7.16 -12.54
N GLN A 137 4.56 6.28 -13.25
CA GLN A 137 4.09 5.02 -12.71
C GLN A 137 5.18 3.96 -12.77
N VAL A 138 5.33 3.17 -11.72
CA VAL A 138 6.16 1.96 -11.71
C VAL A 138 5.40 0.82 -12.38
N SER A 139 5.90 0.34 -13.52
CA SER A 139 5.29 -0.79 -14.23
C SER A 139 5.70 -2.12 -13.60
N VAL A 140 4.76 -2.74 -12.89
CA VAL A 140 4.89 -4.11 -12.38
C VAL A 140 4.56 -5.09 -13.52
N PRO A 141 5.45 -6.04 -13.83
CA PRO A 141 5.19 -7.02 -14.86
C PRO A 141 4.22 -8.12 -14.39
N GLY A 142 3.69 -8.92 -15.33
CA GLY A 142 2.78 -10.03 -15.05
C GLY A 142 2.67 -11.00 -16.22
N ASP A 143 1.57 -11.74 -16.33
CA ASP A 143 1.49 -12.89 -17.25
C ASP A 143 1.51 -12.54 -18.75
N ARG A 144 1.40 -11.25 -19.10
CA ARG A 144 1.48 -10.77 -20.48
C ARG A 144 2.23 -9.45 -20.58
N ALA A 145 2.75 -9.17 -21.77
CA ALA A 145 3.43 -7.92 -22.06
C ALA A 145 2.47 -6.72 -21.91
N LEU A 146 2.97 -5.67 -21.27
CA LEU A 146 2.26 -4.40 -21.13
C LEU A 146 2.37 -3.57 -22.42
N PRO A 147 1.31 -2.85 -22.82
CA PRO A 147 1.31 -2.10 -24.07
C PRO A 147 2.18 -0.83 -24.01
N ASP A 148 2.35 -0.24 -22.83
CA ASP A 148 3.07 1.01 -22.60
C ASP A 148 3.61 1.13 -21.16
N ALA A 149 4.38 2.20 -20.91
CA ALA A 149 4.98 2.51 -19.61
C ALA A 149 3.99 3.10 -18.57
N PHE A 150 2.73 3.32 -18.95
CA PHE A 150 1.65 3.78 -18.05
C PHE A 150 0.74 2.61 -17.62
N SER A 151 1.12 1.40 -18.01
CA SER A 151 0.42 0.17 -17.72
C SER A 151 1.15 -0.62 -16.63
N THR A 152 0.41 -1.36 -15.82
CA THR A 152 0.95 -2.21 -14.74
C THR A 152 0.02 -3.37 -14.43
N PHE A 153 0.57 -4.43 -13.84
CA PHE A 153 -0.22 -5.40 -13.08
C PHE A 153 -0.47 -4.90 -11.65
N PRO A 154 -1.56 -5.35 -11.00
CA PRO A 154 -1.91 -4.89 -9.67
C PRO A 154 -0.91 -5.38 -8.63
N LEU A 155 -0.61 -4.52 -7.66
CA LEU A 155 -0.10 -4.95 -6.36
C LEU A 155 -1.30 -5.07 -5.41
N ASP A 156 -1.20 -5.94 -4.41
CA ASP A 156 -2.22 -6.05 -3.36
C ASP A 156 -1.94 -5.00 -2.27
N THR A 157 -1.37 -5.38 -1.13
CA THR A 157 -1.01 -4.43 -0.06
C THR A 157 0.45 -4.00 -0.17
N ILE A 158 0.72 -2.69 -0.28
CA ILE A 158 2.08 -2.14 -0.21
C ILE A 158 2.48 -2.05 1.27
N ILE A 159 3.53 -2.78 1.65
CA ILE A 159 4.02 -2.87 3.03
C ILE A 159 5.11 -1.84 3.29
N ASN A 160 6.06 -1.71 2.37
CA ASN A 160 7.20 -0.82 2.53
C ASN A 160 7.79 -0.41 1.18
N LEU A 161 8.33 0.81 1.13
CA LEU A 161 9.09 1.34 0.02
C LEU A 161 10.49 1.72 0.49
N GLY A 162 11.49 1.49 -0.35
CA GLY A 162 12.87 1.86 -0.05
C GLY A 162 13.71 2.10 -1.28
N TYR A 163 14.77 2.90 -1.13
CA TYR A 163 15.82 3.02 -2.11
C TYR A 163 17.12 2.42 -1.56
N PHE A 164 17.77 1.57 -2.36
CA PHE A 164 19.09 1.02 -2.04
C PHE A 164 19.94 0.95 -3.31
N ALA A 165 21.11 1.57 -3.30
CA ALA A 165 22.05 1.55 -4.43
C ALA A 165 21.39 1.88 -5.80
N ASN A 166 20.60 2.97 -5.85
CA ASN A 166 19.82 3.40 -7.03
C ASN A 166 18.78 2.37 -7.51
N GLN A 167 18.35 1.47 -6.63
CA GLN A 167 17.25 0.56 -6.88
C GLN A 167 16.08 0.93 -5.98
N LEU A 168 14.88 1.00 -6.57
CA LEU A 168 13.63 1.06 -5.83
C LEU A 168 13.25 -0.36 -5.41
N LEU A 169 13.01 -0.53 -4.12
CA LEU A 169 12.54 -1.74 -3.49
C LEU A 169 11.08 -1.53 -3.10
N VAL A 170 10.20 -2.40 -3.60
CA VAL A 170 8.77 -2.39 -3.28
C VAL A 170 8.44 -3.68 -2.57
N GLN A 171 8.22 -3.60 -1.25
CA GLN A 171 7.71 -4.72 -0.49
C GLN A 171 6.19 -4.69 -0.51
N HIS A 172 5.58 -5.80 -0.93
CA HIS A 172 4.15 -5.97 -0.96
C HIS A 172 3.75 -7.34 -0.38
N GLY A 173 2.49 -7.47 0.00
CA GLY A 173 1.93 -8.70 0.52
C GLY A 173 0.45 -8.84 0.20
N ASP A 174 -0.08 -10.00 0.54
CA ASP A 174 -1.50 -10.33 0.37
C ASP A 174 -2.19 -10.61 1.71
N ALA A 175 -3.51 -10.79 1.64
CA ALA A 175 -4.33 -11.14 2.81
C ALA A 175 -3.96 -12.49 3.45
N SER A 176 -3.23 -13.37 2.74
CA SER A 176 -2.78 -14.67 3.25
C SER A 176 -1.48 -14.59 4.07
N GLY A 177 -0.86 -13.41 4.13
CA GLY A 177 0.42 -13.18 4.82
C GLY A 177 1.65 -13.52 3.99
N THR A 178 1.50 -13.85 2.71
CA THR A 178 2.64 -13.96 1.78
C THR A 178 3.16 -12.55 1.51
N THR A 179 4.49 -12.40 1.51
CA THR A 179 5.14 -11.11 1.19
C THR A 179 6.27 -11.32 0.20
N SER A 180 6.47 -10.36 -0.67
CA SER A 180 7.55 -10.35 -1.66
C SER A 180 8.11 -8.94 -1.81
N MET A 181 9.34 -8.88 -2.31
CA MET A 181 10.06 -7.63 -2.58
C MET A 181 10.41 -7.58 -4.06
N LEU A 182 9.84 -6.61 -4.75
CA LEU A 182 10.14 -6.28 -6.14
C LEU A 182 11.32 -5.30 -6.18
N ILE A 183 12.21 -5.50 -7.15
CA ILE A 183 13.42 -4.69 -7.32
C ILE A 183 13.36 -3.99 -8.67
N PHE A 184 13.50 -2.67 -8.68
CA PHE A 184 13.51 -1.85 -9.88
C PHE A 184 14.80 -1.04 -9.97
N SER A 185 15.48 -1.09 -11.11
CA SER A 185 16.68 -0.30 -11.39
C SER A 185 16.30 1.06 -11.94
N THR A 186 16.77 2.15 -11.33
CA THR A 186 16.40 3.53 -11.71
C THR A 186 17.45 4.24 -12.57
N ASP A 187 18.38 3.48 -13.13
CA ASP A 187 19.48 3.94 -13.98
C ASP A 187 19.03 4.51 -15.34
N GLU A 188 18.02 3.91 -15.96
CA GLU A 188 17.53 4.28 -17.29
C GLU A 188 16.25 5.13 -17.25
N HIS A 189 15.39 4.91 -16.23
CA HIS A 189 14.08 5.55 -16.12
C HIS A 189 13.75 5.84 -14.65
N PRO A 190 13.13 6.98 -14.30
CA PRO A 190 12.87 7.32 -12.90
C PRO A 190 11.90 6.40 -12.16
N ALA A 191 10.88 5.87 -12.86
CA ALA A 191 10.02 4.82 -12.32
C ALA A 191 10.72 3.46 -12.17
N GLY A 192 11.94 3.35 -12.70
CA GLY A 192 12.74 2.17 -12.72
C GLY A 192 12.27 1.12 -13.71
N ARG A 193 13.15 0.16 -13.97
CA ARG A 193 12.91 -1.04 -14.75
C ARG A 193 12.99 -2.25 -13.83
N TYR A 194 12.00 -3.12 -13.85
CA TYR A 194 12.00 -4.32 -13.01
C TYR A 194 13.27 -5.15 -13.24
N ARG A 195 13.87 -5.67 -12.18
CA ARG A 195 15.10 -6.48 -12.24
C ARG A 195 14.92 -7.85 -11.59
N GLY A 196 13.85 -8.04 -10.82
CA GLY A 196 13.54 -9.31 -10.19
C GLY A 196 12.64 -9.15 -8.99
N CYS A 197 12.29 -10.29 -8.41
CA CYS A 197 11.48 -10.40 -7.23
C CYS A 197 12.04 -11.46 -6.29
N ILE A 198 11.91 -11.20 -4.99
CA ILE A 198 12.32 -12.12 -3.94
C ILE A 198 11.13 -12.33 -3.01
N VAL A 199 10.71 -13.59 -2.82
CA VAL A 199 9.70 -13.93 -1.79
C VAL A 199 10.34 -13.78 -0.41
N THR A 200 9.78 -12.90 0.42
CA THR A 200 10.30 -12.60 1.76
C THR A 200 9.60 -13.36 2.86
N ASN A 201 8.33 -13.73 2.66
CA ASN A 201 7.57 -14.60 3.56
C ASN A 201 6.56 -15.42 2.74
N VAL A 202 6.35 -16.68 3.09
CA VAL A 202 5.33 -17.54 2.46
C VAL A 202 4.19 -17.72 3.45
N GLY A 203 3.00 -17.26 3.07
CA GLY A 203 1.74 -17.47 3.76
C GLY A 203 1.00 -18.69 3.22
N GLU A 204 -0.32 -18.57 3.05
CA GLU A 204 -1.15 -19.65 2.50
C GLU A 204 -1.21 -19.64 0.96
N SER A 205 -0.85 -18.52 0.31
CA SER A 205 -0.81 -18.38 -1.14
C SER A 205 0.53 -18.82 -1.77
N ALA A 206 0.54 -19.00 -3.09
CA ALA A 206 1.78 -19.07 -3.85
C ALA A 206 2.50 -17.71 -3.82
N GLY A 207 3.84 -17.71 -3.96
CA GLY A 207 4.64 -16.47 -3.92
C GLY A 207 4.11 -15.38 -4.86
N LEU A 208 4.29 -14.11 -4.48
CA LEU A 208 3.73 -12.95 -5.17
C LEU A 208 4.64 -12.41 -6.29
N CYS A 209 5.67 -13.16 -6.65
CA CYS A 209 6.62 -12.72 -7.67
C CYS A 209 6.03 -12.89 -9.08
N PRO A 210 6.09 -11.83 -9.91
CA PRO A 210 5.79 -11.95 -11.33
C PRO A 210 6.69 -12.98 -12.02
N PRO A 211 6.24 -13.59 -13.14
CA PRO A 211 7.07 -14.50 -13.91
C PRO A 211 8.30 -13.77 -14.49
N ASP A 212 9.45 -14.45 -14.52
CA ASP A 212 10.74 -13.86 -14.93
C ASP A 212 10.75 -13.34 -16.39
N ASP A 213 9.91 -13.91 -17.26
CA ASP A 213 9.85 -13.60 -18.69
C ASP A 213 8.91 -12.42 -19.05
N ALA A 214 8.30 -11.78 -18.04
CA ALA A 214 7.19 -10.85 -18.22
C ALA A 214 7.53 -9.45 -18.77
N MET A 215 8.82 -9.11 -18.89
CA MET A 215 9.24 -7.79 -19.37
C MET A 215 9.79 -7.83 -20.79
N VAL A 216 8.89 -7.88 -21.76
CA VAL A 216 9.19 -7.46 -23.12
C VAL A 216 8.36 -6.21 -23.42
N PHE A 217 8.85 -5.05 -22.98
CA PHE A 217 8.44 -3.81 -23.63
C PHE A 217 8.87 -3.93 -25.10
N PRO A 218 7.96 -3.76 -26.08
CA PRO A 218 8.41 -3.65 -27.46
C PRO A 218 9.45 -2.52 -27.53
N PRO A 219 10.56 -2.70 -28.28
CA PRO A 219 11.59 -1.67 -28.38
C PRO A 219 10.93 -0.36 -28.78
N ASP A 220 11.20 0.65 -27.96
CA ASP A 220 10.67 2.01 -28.09
C ASP A 220 10.84 2.45 -29.55
N ARG A 221 9.74 2.50 -30.30
CA ARG A 221 9.74 3.03 -31.66
C ARG A 221 9.73 4.54 -31.50
N GLY A 222 10.92 5.10 -31.27
CA GLY A 222 11.15 6.50 -30.96
C GLY A 222 10.18 7.43 -31.70
N GLN A 223 9.43 8.20 -30.90
CA GLN A 223 8.75 9.41 -31.35
C GLN A 223 9.70 10.60 -31.24
#